data_AF-A0A4R3UNY0-F1
#
_entry.id   AF-A0A4R3UNY0-F1
#
_cell.length_a   1.000
_cell.length_b   1.000
_cell.length_c   1.000
_cell.angle_alpha   90.00
_cell.angle_beta   90.00
_cell.angle_gamma   90.00
#
_symmetry.space_group_name_H-M   'P 1'
#
loop_
_entity.id
_entity.type
_entity.pdbx_description
1 polymer ?
#
loop_
_entity_poly.entity_id
_entity_poly.type
_entity_poly.pdbx_seq_one_letter_code
_entity_poly.pdbx_strand_id
1 'polypeptide(L)'
;MKKLFGCALLAAATLALSTGAWAADKNWTAPAHKIYGQKLSDETMAKHPELLSVTLHGNPPGLTETYTMFAGSFPERVGNPDDPDDIDVIKKGITIVDPRWKRVKDNPKKVVILMPMRDAQGENIGLVVYAFKNPPANPHTSEQEIAYLKKATVLRDALAKQIPSYDALFDAAK
;
A
#
# COMPACT_ATOMS: atom_id res chain seq x y z
N MET A 1 6.88 -19.15 -67.06
CA MET A 1 7.49 -19.06 -65.71
C MET A 1 7.47 -17.62 -65.22
N LYS A 2 7.02 -17.40 -63.98
CA LYS A 2 7.04 -16.15 -63.18
C LYS A 2 6.00 -15.07 -63.57
N LYS A 3 5.23 -14.46 -62.67
CA LYS A 3 4.57 -14.79 -61.39
C LYS A 3 3.69 -13.56 -61.11
N LEU A 4 2.40 -13.73 -60.82
CA LEU A 4 1.53 -12.67 -60.28
C LEU A 4 1.99 -12.30 -58.86
N PHE A 5 2.07 -11.00 -58.55
CA PHE A 5 1.94 -10.43 -57.20
C PHE A 5 1.42 -8.99 -57.43
N GLY A 6 0.25 -8.53 -56.98
CA GLY A 6 -0.42 -8.82 -55.71
C GLY A 6 -0.09 -7.72 -54.71
N CYS A 7 -0.46 -6.46 -54.99
CA CYS A 7 -0.34 -5.36 -54.02
C CYS A 7 -1.54 -5.41 -53.06
N ALA A 8 -1.35 -6.04 -51.90
CA ALA A 8 -2.28 -5.96 -50.79
C ALA A 8 -1.98 -4.70 -49.96
N LEU A 9 -2.97 -3.81 -49.86
CA LEU A 9 -2.99 -2.68 -48.92
C LEU A 9 -3.01 -3.23 -47.49
N LEU A 10 -1.93 -3.00 -46.73
CA LEU A 10 -1.87 -3.22 -45.29
C LEU A 10 -2.55 -2.06 -44.57
N ALA A 11 -3.77 -2.28 -44.07
CA ALA A 11 -4.41 -1.40 -43.10
C ALA A 11 -3.74 -1.59 -41.74
N ALA A 12 -2.99 -0.58 -41.28
CA ALA A 12 -2.43 -0.55 -39.94
C ALA A 12 -3.53 -0.15 -38.93
N ALA A 13 -4.12 -1.12 -38.23
CA ALA A 13 -4.95 -0.86 -37.08
C ALA A 13 -4.05 -0.66 -35.84
N THR A 14 -3.87 0.58 -35.42
CA THR A 14 -3.23 0.93 -34.15
C THR A 14 -4.18 0.60 -33.00
N LEU A 15 -4.01 -0.58 -32.39
CA LEU A 15 -4.60 -0.89 -31.09
C LEU A 15 -3.89 -0.04 -30.02
N ALA A 16 -4.52 1.07 -29.63
CA ALA A 16 -4.15 1.80 -28.44
C ALA A 16 -4.51 0.95 -27.21
N LEU A 17 -3.53 0.20 -26.69
CA LEU A 17 -3.64 -0.44 -25.38
C LEU A 17 -3.57 0.64 -24.30
N SER A 18 -4.74 1.06 -23.81
CA SER A 18 -4.85 1.86 -22.60
C SER A 18 -4.33 1.03 -21.42
N THR A 19 -3.13 1.35 -20.93
CA THR A 19 -2.61 0.81 -19.68
C THR A 19 -3.16 1.62 -18.50
N GLY A 20 -4.48 1.62 -18.35
CA GLY A 20 -5.09 2.03 -17.08
C GLY A 20 -4.82 0.92 -16.08
N ALA A 21 -4.15 1.21 -14.96
CA ALA A 21 -4.17 0.30 -13.82
C ALA A 21 -5.64 0.11 -13.43
N TRP A 22 -6.13 -1.13 -13.47
CA TRP A 22 -7.52 -1.43 -13.18
C TRP A 22 -7.76 -1.03 -11.72
N ALA A 23 -8.56 0.01 -11.48
CA ALA A 23 -9.07 0.28 -10.15
C ALA A 23 -9.96 -0.92 -9.80
N ALA A 24 -9.53 -1.74 -8.85
CA ALA A 24 -10.36 -2.82 -8.33
C ALA A 24 -11.67 -2.23 -7.78
N ASP A 25 -12.77 -2.96 -7.96
CA ASP A 25 -14.04 -2.58 -7.35
C ASP A 25 -13.85 -2.48 -5.83
N LYS A 26 -14.37 -1.40 -5.26
CA LYS A 26 -14.28 -1.13 -3.82
C LYS A 26 -15.08 -2.18 -3.05
N ASN A 27 -14.48 -2.75 -2.00
CA ASN A 27 -15.16 -3.67 -1.08
C ASN A 27 -15.62 -2.98 0.21
N TRP A 28 -15.25 -1.71 0.39
CA TRP A 28 -15.66 -0.90 1.53
C TRP A 28 -15.79 0.57 1.13
N THR A 29 -16.73 1.27 1.77
CA THR A 29 -16.93 2.71 1.58
C THR A 29 -16.64 3.40 2.90
N ALA A 30 -15.66 4.31 2.90
CA ALA A 30 -15.37 5.13 4.06
C ALA A 30 -16.56 6.04 4.42
N PRO A 31 -16.77 6.37 5.70
CA PRO A 31 -17.77 7.34 6.08
C PRO A 31 -17.45 8.72 5.48
N ALA A 32 -18.46 9.58 5.37
CA ALA A 32 -18.31 10.90 4.76
C ALA A 32 -17.39 11.86 5.56
N HIS A 33 -17.18 11.58 6.85
CA HIS A 33 -16.25 12.33 7.69
C HIS A 33 -14.86 11.69 7.64
N LYS A 34 -13.82 12.51 7.91
CA LYS A 34 -12.46 11.99 8.07
C LYS A 34 -12.39 11.12 9.32
N ILE A 35 -12.03 9.85 9.18
CA ILE A 35 -11.78 8.96 10.32
C ILE A 35 -10.40 9.22 10.94
N TYR A 36 -10.23 8.88 12.21
CA TYR A 36 -8.98 9.08 12.95
C TYR A 36 -7.79 8.38 12.29
N GLY A 37 -7.96 7.18 11.73
CA GLY A 37 -6.92 6.49 10.97
C GLY A 37 -6.40 7.29 9.77
N GLN A 38 -7.28 8.02 9.08
CA GLN A 38 -6.86 8.92 8.00
C GLN A 38 -6.09 10.12 8.53
N LYS A 39 -6.50 10.71 9.66
CA LYS A 39 -5.73 11.77 10.33
C LYS A 39 -4.31 11.31 10.67
N LEU A 40 -4.15 10.09 11.21
CA LEU A 40 -2.83 9.54 11.53
C LEU A 40 -1.98 9.30 10.29
N SER A 41 -2.56 8.83 9.18
CA SER A 41 -1.87 8.71 7.89
C SER A 41 -1.37 10.07 7.39
N ASP A 42 -2.23 11.08 7.40
CA ASP A 42 -1.91 12.46 6.98
C ASP A 42 -0.76 13.04 7.82
N GLU A 43 -0.85 12.93 9.16
CA GLU A 43 0.18 13.43 10.09
C GLU A 43 1.51 12.68 9.94
N THR A 44 1.46 11.38 9.68
CA THR A 44 2.66 10.57 9.42
C THR A 44 3.35 11.05 8.15
N MET A 45 2.62 11.23 7.03
CA MET A 45 3.19 11.75 5.80
C MET A 45 3.77 13.16 5.97
N ALA A 46 3.11 14.02 6.76
CA ALA A 46 3.59 15.37 7.03
C ALA A 46 4.93 15.39 7.81
N LYS A 47 5.12 14.44 8.73
CA LYS A 47 6.33 14.35 9.58
C LYS A 47 7.47 13.57 8.93
N HIS A 48 7.17 12.72 7.95
CA HIS A 48 8.12 11.76 7.39
C HIS A 48 8.30 11.95 5.88
N PRO A 49 9.06 12.99 5.46
CA PRO A 49 9.27 13.28 4.05
C PRO A 49 10.00 12.15 3.31
N GLU A 50 10.67 11.22 3.99
CA GLU A 50 11.30 10.04 3.41
C GLU A 50 10.29 9.01 2.84
N LEU A 51 9.03 9.10 3.24
CA LEU A 51 7.98 8.21 2.76
C LEU A 51 7.47 8.66 1.39
N LEU A 52 7.24 7.69 0.52
CA LEU A 52 6.38 7.83 -0.64
C LEU A 52 4.91 7.67 -0.25
N SER A 53 4.62 6.73 0.65
CA SER A 53 3.27 6.49 1.14
C SER A 53 3.24 5.81 2.50
N VAL A 54 2.12 6.01 3.21
CA VAL A 54 1.70 5.21 4.35
C VAL A 54 0.24 4.83 4.18
N THR A 55 -0.09 3.55 4.32
CA THR A 55 -1.47 3.06 4.21
C THR A 55 -1.78 2.11 5.35
N LEU A 56 -3.03 2.16 5.82
CA LEU A 56 -3.55 1.40 6.95
C LEU A 56 -4.66 0.49 6.45
N HIS A 57 -4.55 -0.78 6.80
CA HIS A 57 -5.37 -1.86 6.26
C HIS A 57 -5.89 -2.75 7.38
N GLY A 58 -7.07 -3.32 7.18
CA GLY A 58 -7.74 -4.10 8.19
C GLY A 58 -9.17 -4.44 7.81
N ASN A 59 -9.88 -5.07 8.75
CA ASN A 59 -11.29 -5.39 8.61
C ASN A 59 -12.12 -4.35 9.38
N PRO A 60 -12.90 -3.48 8.71
CA PRO A 60 -13.65 -2.42 9.40
C PRO A 60 -14.62 -2.97 10.46
N PRO A 61 -14.94 -2.20 11.53
CA PRO A 61 -15.81 -2.66 12.61
C PRO A 61 -17.17 -3.13 12.10
N GLY A 62 -17.64 -4.27 12.64
CA GLY A 62 -18.93 -4.88 12.27
C GLY A 62 -18.94 -5.63 10.93
N LEU A 63 -17.84 -5.65 10.18
CA LEU A 63 -17.67 -6.47 8.98
C LEU A 63 -16.87 -7.74 9.29
N THR A 64 -16.89 -8.70 8.38
CA THR A 64 -16.14 -9.96 8.50
C THR A 64 -15.40 -10.22 7.19
N GLU A 65 -14.11 -10.54 7.29
CA GLU A 65 -13.22 -10.86 6.16
C GLU A 65 -13.29 -9.88 4.98
N THR A 66 -13.56 -8.60 5.24
CA THR A 66 -13.58 -7.57 4.19
C THR A 66 -12.17 -7.22 3.73
N TYR A 67 -11.23 -7.01 4.66
CA TYR A 67 -9.81 -6.66 4.39
C TYR A 67 -9.64 -5.57 3.32
N THR A 68 -9.51 -4.34 3.79
CA THR A 68 -9.50 -3.15 2.94
C THR A 68 -8.47 -2.15 3.42
N MET A 69 -7.95 -1.35 2.48
CA MET A 69 -7.25 -0.11 2.81
C MET A 69 -8.28 0.89 3.36
N PHE A 70 -8.40 1.02 4.69
CA PHE A 70 -9.40 1.91 5.28
C PHE A 70 -8.90 3.36 5.44
N ALA A 71 -7.58 3.57 5.40
CA ALA A 71 -6.96 4.90 5.45
C ALA A 71 -5.60 4.89 4.74
N GLY A 72 -5.17 6.03 4.20
CA GLY A 72 -3.84 6.10 3.59
C GLY A 72 -3.56 7.36 2.79
N SER A 73 -2.30 7.49 2.38
CA SER A 73 -1.82 8.60 1.54
C SER A 73 -2.18 8.46 0.05
N PHE A 74 -2.97 7.44 -0.30
CA PHE A 74 -3.57 7.23 -1.61
C PHE A 74 -5.11 7.25 -1.45
N PRO A 75 -5.74 8.43 -1.34
CA PRO A 75 -7.17 8.55 -1.05
C PRO A 75 -8.05 7.80 -2.05
N GLU A 76 -7.62 7.75 -3.32
CA GLU A 76 -8.30 7.04 -4.39
C GLU A 76 -8.27 5.51 -4.23
N ARG A 77 -7.42 4.97 -3.34
CA ARG A 77 -7.33 3.55 -3.02
C ARG A 77 -8.05 3.16 -1.73
N VAL A 78 -8.52 4.11 -0.93
CA VAL A 78 -9.30 3.80 0.27
C VAL A 78 -10.56 3.03 -0.11
N GLY A 79 -10.80 1.88 0.52
CA GLY A 79 -11.88 0.95 0.18
C GLY A 79 -11.52 -0.11 -0.85
N ASN A 80 -10.30 -0.10 -1.40
CA ASN A 80 -9.84 -1.20 -2.25
C ASN A 80 -9.65 -2.47 -1.41
N PRO A 81 -9.96 -3.65 -1.97
CA PRO A 81 -9.59 -4.91 -1.34
C PRO A 81 -8.06 -5.02 -1.20
N ASP A 82 -7.66 -5.64 -0.10
CA ASP A 82 -6.27 -5.96 0.21
C ASP A 82 -5.73 -7.05 -0.73
N ASP A 83 -4.44 -6.96 -1.07
CA ASP A 83 -3.76 -8.02 -1.80
C ASP A 83 -3.54 -9.25 -0.88
N PRO A 84 -3.32 -10.47 -1.41
CA PRO A 84 -3.14 -11.66 -0.56
C PRO A 84 -1.99 -11.56 0.46
N ASP A 85 -0.92 -10.82 0.16
CA ASP A 85 0.20 -10.58 1.08
C ASP A 85 -0.15 -9.58 2.18
N ASP A 86 -0.98 -8.58 1.89
CA ASP A 86 -1.57 -7.68 2.90
C ASP A 86 -2.41 -8.49 3.91
N ILE A 87 -3.28 -9.38 3.40
CA ILE A 87 -4.13 -10.26 4.23
C ILE A 87 -3.27 -11.20 5.09
N ASP A 88 -2.17 -11.72 4.56
CA ASP A 88 -1.25 -12.56 5.31
C ASP A 88 -0.60 -11.80 6.48
N VAL A 89 -0.23 -10.53 6.30
CA VAL A 89 0.28 -9.70 7.40
C VAL A 89 -0.81 -9.51 8.47
N ILE A 90 -2.05 -9.21 8.06
CA ILE A 90 -3.18 -9.00 8.97
C ILE A 90 -3.51 -10.28 9.76
N LYS A 91 -3.62 -11.43 9.08
CA LYS A 91 -4.05 -12.70 9.70
C LYS A 91 -2.95 -13.41 10.46
N LYS A 92 -1.71 -13.37 9.97
CA LYS A 92 -0.60 -14.18 10.49
C LYS A 92 0.39 -13.38 11.34
N GLY A 93 0.31 -12.05 11.33
CA GLY A 93 1.22 -11.19 12.08
C GLY A 93 2.66 -11.18 11.53
N ILE A 94 2.85 -11.57 10.27
CA ILE A 94 4.18 -11.61 9.64
C ILE A 94 4.60 -10.20 9.20
N THR A 95 5.91 -9.96 9.10
CA THR A 95 6.47 -8.73 8.50
C THR A 95 7.09 -9.09 7.16
N ILE A 96 6.78 -8.30 6.13
CA ILE A 96 7.32 -8.47 4.78
C ILE A 96 8.24 -7.28 4.48
N VAL A 97 9.48 -7.60 4.13
CA VAL A 97 10.46 -6.65 3.59
C VAL A 97 10.47 -6.86 2.07
N ASP A 98 9.98 -5.87 1.32
CA ASP A 98 9.92 -5.91 -0.14
C ASP A 98 10.81 -4.82 -0.76
N PRO A 99 12.06 -5.16 -1.14
CA PRO A 99 12.96 -4.25 -1.84
C PRO A 99 12.54 -3.92 -3.27
N ARG A 100 11.45 -4.50 -3.78
CA ARG A 100 10.94 -4.28 -5.14
C ARG A 100 11.93 -4.64 -6.26
N TRP A 101 12.92 -5.50 -5.99
CA TRP A 101 14.07 -5.77 -6.87
C TRP A 101 13.76 -6.24 -8.30
N LYS A 102 12.60 -6.88 -8.54
CA LYS A 102 12.13 -7.26 -9.90
C LYS A 102 11.01 -6.37 -10.45
N ARG A 103 10.56 -5.36 -9.70
CA ARG A 103 9.48 -4.45 -10.11
C ARG A 103 10.07 -3.22 -10.81
N VAL A 104 10.63 -3.46 -12.00
CA VAL A 104 11.34 -2.46 -12.81
C VAL A 104 10.47 -1.32 -13.35
N LYS A 105 9.14 -1.48 -13.30
CA LYS A 105 8.15 -0.49 -13.76
C LYS A 105 7.67 0.46 -12.65
N ASP A 106 8.12 0.25 -11.40
CA ASP A 106 7.77 1.15 -10.30
C ASP A 106 8.38 2.54 -10.55
N ASN A 107 7.52 3.54 -10.76
CA ASN A 107 7.91 4.94 -10.92
C ASN A 107 7.04 5.81 -9.97
N PRO A 108 7.61 6.43 -8.93
CA PRO A 108 9.01 6.34 -8.51
C PRO A 108 9.39 4.97 -7.94
N LYS A 109 10.69 4.65 -7.97
CA LYS A 109 11.25 3.47 -7.28
C LYS A 109 11.03 3.60 -5.77
N LYS A 110 10.79 2.48 -5.10
CA LYS A 110 10.51 2.41 -3.67
C LYS A 110 10.96 1.10 -3.03
N VAL A 111 11.16 1.11 -1.72
CA VAL A 111 11.21 -0.09 -0.86
C VAL A 111 9.95 -0.09 -0.01
N VAL A 112 9.30 -1.23 0.13
CA VAL A 112 8.03 -1.35 0.84
C VAL A 112 8.20 -2.28 2.03
N ILE A 113 7.74 -1.85 3.19
CA ILE A 113 7.69 -2.65 4.41
C ILE A 113 6.24 -2.79 4.82
N LEU A 114 5.75 -4.02 4.87
CA LEU A 114 4.42 -4.37 5.35
C LEU A 114 4.59 -5.00 6.73
N MET A 115 3.91 -4.47 7.74
CA MET A 115 4.05 -4.99 9.10
C MET A 115 2.75 -4.88 9.87
N PRO A 116 2.53 -5.74 10.88
CA PRO A 116 1.35 -5.64 11.71
C PRO A 116 1.28 -4.24 12.32
N MET A 117 0.16 -3.55 12.11
CA MET A 117 -0.14 -2.32 12.82
C MET A 117 -0.44 -2.66 14.27
N ARG A 118 -0.01 -1.80 15.21
CA ARG A 118 -0.21 -2.01 16.63
C ARG A 118 -0.95 -0.86 17.28
N ASP A 119 -1.68 -1.15 18.35
CA ASP A 119 -2.21 -0.14 19.26
C ASP A 119 -1.21 0.19 20.39
N ALA A 120 -1.61 1.10 21.27
CA ALA A 120 -0.82 1.56 22.40
C ALA A 120 -0.55 0.46 23.44
N GLN A 121 -1.33 -0.64 23.42
CA GLN A 121 -1.15 -1.81 24.28
C GLN A 121 -0.18 -2.82 23.66
N GLY A 122 0.15 -2.66 22.38
CA GLY A 122 1.07 -3.52 21.64
C GLY A 122 0.38 -4.68 20.92
N GLU A 123 -0.95 -4.72 20.90
CA GLU A 123 -1.72 -5.73 20.19
C GLU A 123 -1.63 -5.51 18.68
N ASN A 124 -1.57 -6.59 17.91
CA ASN A 124 -1.62 -6.51 16.45
C ASN A 124 -3.07 -6.28 16.01
N ILE A 125 -3.34 -5.15 15.37
CA ILE A 125 -4.69 -4.66 15.05
C ILE A 125 -4.89 -4.36 13.56
N GLY A 126 -4.14 -5.03 12.67
CA GLY A 126 -4.23 -4.83 11.22
C GLY A 126 -2.86 -4.73 10.58
N LEU A 127 -2.77 -3.99 9.49
CA LEU A 127 -1.54 -3.80 8.70
C LEU A 127 -1.25 -2.30 8.53
N VAL A 128 0.03 -1.95 8.65
CA VAL A 128 0.58 -0.69 8.16
C VAL A 128 1.62 -0.96 7.09
N VAL A 129 1.51 -0.26 5.97
CA VAL A 129 2.46 -0.32 4.86
C VAL A 129 3.22 0.99 4.78
N TYR A 130 4.55 0.92 4.86
CA TYR A 130 5.44 2.05 4.60
C TYR A 130 6.17 1.84 3.29
N ALA A 131 5.97 2.75 2.33
CA ALA A 131 6.82 2.80 1.14
C ALA A 131 7.81 3.95 1.27
N PHE A 132 9.10 3.66 1.17
CA PHE A 132 10.18 4.66 1.21
C PHE A 132 10.57 5.07 -0.21
N LYS A 133 10.72 6.38 -0.44
CA LYS A 133 11.14 6.91 -1.73
C LYS A 133 12.66 6.87 -1.89
N ASN A 134 13.12 6.98 -3.14
CA ASN A 134 14.55 7.11 -3.50
C ASN A 134 15.45 6.03 -2.89
N PRO A 135 15.13 4.73 -3.09
CA PRO A 135 15.99 3.68 -2.59
C PRO A 135 17.37 3.70 -3.28
N PRO A 136 18.41 3.13 -2.65
CA PRO A 136 19.70 2.95 -3.31
C PRO A 136 19.56 2.08 -4.57
N ALA A 137 20.57 2.13 -5.45
CA ALA A 137 20.53 1.38 -6.71
C ALA A 137 20.31 -0.12 -6.52
N ASN A 138 20.87 -0.69 -5.44
CA ASN A 138 20.63 -2.06 -5.00
C ASN A 138 20.03 -2.06 -3.57
N PRO A 139 18.69 -2.13 -3.43
CA PRO A 139 18.04 -2.17 -2.12
C PRO A 139 17.91 -3.59 -1.52
N HIS A 140 18.30 -4.65 -2.24
CA HIS A 140 18.09 -6.06 -1.84
C HIS A 140 19.34 -6.69 -1.21
N THR A 141 20.25 -5.87 -0.70
CA THR A 141 21.33 -6.35 0.18
C THR A 141 20.81 -6.47 1.60
N SER A 142 21.30 -7.43 2.38
CA SER A 142 20.88 -7.61 3.78
C SER A 142 21.03 -6.34 4.63
N GLU A 143 22.09 -5.55 4.41
CA GLU A 143 22.29 -4.27 5.11
C GLU A 143 21.14 -3.29 4.87
N GLN A 144 20.74 -3.10 3.60
CA GLN A 144 19.66 -2.20 3.23
C GLN A 144 18.29 -2.69 3.71
N GLU A 145 18.01 -3.99 3.58
CA GLU A 145 16.78 -4.61 4.09
C GLU A 145 16.62 -4.39 5.60
N ILE A 146 17.69 -4.64 6.36
CA ILE A 146 17.73 -4.39 7.81
C ILE A 146 17.54 -2.89 8.11
N ALA A 147 18.16 -2.00 7.33
CA ALA A 147 18.04 -0.56 7.53
C ALA A 147 16.59 -0.05 7.34
N TYR A 148 15.90 -0.49 6.30
CA TYR A 148 14.50 -0.13 6.07
C TYR A 148 13.55 -0.76 7.09
N LEU A 149 13.79 -2.02 7.47
CA LEU A 149 13.03 -2.67 8.54
C LEU A 149 13.15 -1.91 9.86
N LYS A 150 14.36 -1.46 10.23
CA LYS A 150 14.59 -0.63 11.42
C LYS A 150 13.84 0.70 11.36
N LYS A 151 13.89 1.40 10.23
CA LYS A 151 13.13 2.65 10.01
C LYS A 151 11.63 2.44 10.16
N ALA A 152 11.07 1.44 9.47
CA ALA A 152 9.65 1.12 9.54
C ALA A 152 9.21 0.72 10.95
N THR A 153 10.05 -0.02 11.69
CA THR A 153 9.79 -0.39 13.08
C THR A 153 9.65 0.84 13.97
N VAL A 154 10.54 1.82 13.83
CA VAL A 154 10.45 3.09 14.58
C VAL A 154 9.15 3.83 14.25
N LEU A 155 8.76 3.88 12.97
CA LEU A 155 7.52 4.51 12.54
C LEU A 155 6.28 3.80 13.11
N ARG A 156 6.21 2.46 13.01
CA ARG A 156 5.11 1.67 13.59
C ARG A 156 5.00 1.88 15.09
N ASP A 157 6.11 1.85 15.81
CA ASP A 157 6.08 1.98 17.27
C ASP A 157 5.72 3.41 17.71
N ALA A 158 6.02 4.43 16.89
CA ALA A 158 5.55 5.80 17.09
C ALA A 158 4.06 5.96 16.75
N LEU A 159 3.59 5.32 15.69
CA LEU A 159 2.18 5.28 15.31
C LEU A 159 1.34 4.58 16.39
N ALA A 160 1.81 3.44 16.90
CA ALA A 160 1.12 2.63 17.89
C ALA A 160 0.76 3.41 19.17
N LYS A 161 1.67 4.27 19.65
CA LYS A 161 1.44 5.15 20.81
C LYS A 161 0.26 6.11 20.62
N GLN A 162 -0.14 6.38 19.38
CA GLN A 162 -1.23 7.30 19.04
C GLN A 162 -2.55 6.56 18.79
N ILE A 163 -2.57 5.23 18.85
CA ILE A 163 -3.75 4.40 18.57
C ILE A 163 -4.25 3.78 19.89
N PRO A 164 -5.33 4.30 20.50
CA PRO A 164 -5.82 3.76 21.77
C PRO A 164 -6.44 2.37 21.65
N SER A 165 -7.02 2.06 20.49
CA SER A 165 -7.63 0.78 20.11
C SER A 165 -7.85 0.75 18.61
N TYR A 166 -8.18 -0.43 18.06
CA TYR A 166 -8.54 -0.55 16.65
C TYR A 166 -9.81 0.24 16.27
N ASP A 167 -10.87 0.14 17.08
CA ASP A 167 -12.15 0.83 16.81
C ASP A 167 -11.97 2.35 16.76
N ALA A 168 -11.09 2.90 17.59
CA ALA A 168 -10.79 4.33 17.61
C ALA A 168 -10.25 4.87 16.27
N LEU A 169 -9.68 4.00 15.41
CA LEU A 169 -9.24 4.40 14.06
C LEU A 169 -10.41 4.77 13.14
N PHE A 170 -11.62 4.31 13.44
CA PHE A 170 -12.82 4.54 12.65
C PHE A 170 -13.70 5.66 13.22
N ASP A 171 -13.39 6.17 14.42
CA ASP A 171 -14.02 7.35 14.98
C ASP A 171 -13.76 8.58 14.11
N ALA A 172 -14.65 9.58 14.20
CA ALA A 172 -14.43 10.86 13.58
C ALA A 172 -13.14 11.52 14.11
N ALA A 173 -12.29 11.98 13.19
CA ALA A 173 -11.10 12.75 13.53
C ALA A 173 -11.51 14.06 14.21
N LYS A 174 -10.93 14.32 15.39
CA LYS A 174 -11.03 15.59 16.11
C LYS A 174 -9.99 16.58 15.62
#